data_AF-A0A3M7KG33-F1
#
_entry.id   AF-A0A3M7KG33-F1
#
_cell.length_a   1.000
_cell.length_b   1.000
_cell.length_c   1.000
_cell.angle_alpha   90.00
_cell.angle_beta   90.00
_cell.angle_gamma   90.00
#
_symmetry.space_group_name_H-M   'P 1'
#
loop_
_entity.id
_entity.type
_entity.pdbx_description
1 polymer ?
#
loop_
_entity_poly.entity_id
_entity_poly.type
_entity_poly.pdbx_seq_one_letter_code
_entity_poly.pdbx_strand_id
1 'polypeptide(L)'
;MLSIAIPLITFTYYVDPTTTENFPKIIQDSNLQLEDKTNYLTIILWSIYGIGVLIFGSLFFKNLIQIVFKINRNTKVKSQHFTNVLLQNLVIPHTFFNYIFLNKYKFETKQIPKEVLLHEETHATQKHSIDVLFIEILQVVFWFNPLLYFIKKDIKLNHEFLADQAVLNNGFDTSAYQNTLLAFSSPDSYRDVKTHQLANAINYSLIKKRFTVMKTQTSKKGIWLRSLLLLPLLAILLFSFSTKVIVLEEKTNIAEQKLTSIQDKVSAKQIAEYNTLAKKYNDMPEDDMIIRKKDLKRLKSLYGLMSSEQKKNAEPFPNFPPPPPTVVEVVEIKSPEAVKVIEVIEILPTAILVFS
;
A
#
# COMPACT_ATOMS: atom_id res chain seq x y z
N MET A 1 -7.71 7.31 3.08
CA MET A 1 -6.28 7.71 3.01
C MET A 1 -5.36 6.63 3.57
N LEU A 2 -5.60 6.09 4.78
CA LEU A 2 -4.82 4.94 5.28
C LEU A 2 -4.88 3.69 4.36
N SER A 3 -6.00 3.46 3.67
CA SER A 3 -6.18 2.26 2.82
C SER A 3 -5.21 2.17 1.65
N ILE A 4 -4.65 3.29 1.19
CA ILE A 4 -3.65 3.32 0.11
C ILE A 4 -2.28 2.86 0.62
N ALA A 5 -2.00 3.04 1.92
CA ALA A 5 -0.73 2.65 2.55
C ALA A 5 -0.72 1.20 3.07
N ILE A 6 -1.88 0.58 3.27
CA ILE A 6 -2.01 -0.82 3.70
C ILE A 6 -1.21 -1.80 2.83
N PRO A 7 -1.25 -1.74 1.47
CA PRO A 7 -0.45 -2.65 0.65
C PRO A 7 1.07 -2.41 0.71
N LEU A 8 1.54 -1.33 1.35
CA LEU A 8 2.98 -1.08 1.54
C LEU A 8 3.54 -1.70 2.84
N ILE A 9 2.69 -2.24 3.73
CA ILE A 9 3.14 -2.86 4.98
C ILE A 9 3.35 -4.36 4.73
N THR A 10 4.61 -4.79 4.67
CA THR A 10 4.98 -6.20 4.52
C THR A 10 5.53 -6.76 5.84
N PHE A 11 4.94 -7.84 6.35
CA PHE A 11 5.48 -8.60 7.46
C PHE A 11 6.17 -9.85 6.92
N THR A 12 7.49 -9.97 7.15
CA THR A 12 8.27 -11.16 6.80
C THR A 12 8.48 -12.01 8.06
N TYR A 13 8.17 -13.30 7.98
CA TYR A 13 8.51 -14.27 9.02
C TYR A 13 9.11 -15.51 8.34
N TYR A 14 10.21 -16.00 8.90
CA TYR A 14 10.92 -17.16 8.37
C TYR A 14 10.36 -18.43 9.00
N VAL A 15 10.13 -19.46 8.17
CA VAL A 15 9.73 -20.79 8.62
C VAL A 15 10.71 -21.78 8.03
N ASP A 16 11.36 -22.57 8.89
CA ASP A 16 12.25 -23.63 8.43
C ASP A 16 11.42 -24.71 7.72
N PRO A 17 11.81 -25.13 6.50
CA PRO A 17 11.09 -26.17 5.77
C PRO A 17 11.23 -27.51 6.50
N THR A 18 10.10 -28.12 6.85
CA THR A 18 10.04 -29.55 7.20
C THR A 18 10.31 -30.37 5.94
N THR A 19 11.44 -31.08 5.93
CA THR A 19 11.82 -31.97 4.83
C THR A 19 10.88 -33.16 4.75
N THR A 20 9.96 -33.16 3.79
CA THR A 20 9.20 -34.35 3.40
C THR A 20 9.34 -34.58 1.89
N GLU A 21 10.05 -35.67 1.60
CA GLU A 21 10.17 -36.52 0.42
C GLU A 21 9.86 -36.00 -1.01
N ASN A 22 10.91 -36.07 -1.84
CA ASN A 22 11.00 -36.58 -3.21
C ASN A 22 9.75 -36.52 -4.11
N PHE A 23 9.66 -35.45 -4.92
CA PHE A 23 8.88 -35.46 -6.16
C PHE A 23 9.76 -35.91 -7.35
N PRO A 24 9.23 -36.74 -8.26
CA PRO A 24 9.95 -37.11 -9.48
C PRO A 24 10.10 -35.90 -10.40
N LYS A 25 11.32 -35.69 -10.89
CA LYS A 25 11.68 -34.64 -11.85
C LYS A 25 11.23 -35.05 -13.25
N ILE A 26 10.08 -34.54 -13.70
CA ILE A 26 9.67 -34.64 -15.10
C ILE A 26 10.58 -33.70 -15.90
N ILE A 27 11.43 -34.26 -16.76
CA ILE A 27 12.22 -33.49 -17.74
C ILE A 27 11.25 -33.16 -18.88
N GLN A 28 10.83 -31.90 -18.95
CA GLN A 28 10.08 -31.37 -20.07
C GLN A 28 11.05 -30.63 -20.99
N ASP A 29 11.47 -31.30 -22.06
CA ASP A 29 12.07 -30.62 -23.21
C ASP A 29 10.98 -29.80 -23.89
N SER A 30 11.04 -28.50 -23.70
CA SER A 30 10.31 -27.55 -24.53
C SER A 30 11.23 -26.40 -24.88
N ASN A 31 11.89 -26.52 -26.03
CA ASN A 31 12.26 -25.36 -26.83
C ASN A 31 10.96 -24.75 -27.37
N LEU A 32 10.24 -24.03 -26.51
CA LEU A 32 9.16 -23.13 -26.92
C LEU A 32 9.83 -21.81 -27.26
N GLN A 33 9.91 -21.51 -28.55
CA GLN A 33 10.12 -20.12 -28.96
C GLN A 33 8.95 -19.30 -28.42
N LEU A 34 9.23 -18.43 -27.45
CA LEU A 34 8.30 -17.40 -27.01
C LEU A 34 8.21 -16.40 -28.16
N GLU A 35 7.24 -16.63 -29.04
CA GLU A 35 6.76 -15.57 -29.90
C GLU A 35 6.19 -14.48 -28.99
N ASP A 36 6.75 -13.26 -29.02
CA ASP A 36 6.27 -12.12 -28.26
C ASP A 36 4.85 -11.74 -28.74
N LYS A 37 3.87 -12.50 -28.29
CA LYS A 37 2.47 -12.27 -28.62
C LYS A 37 2.04 -11.00 -27.91
N THR A 38 1.96 -9.90 -28.66
CA THR A 38 1.45 -8.63 -28.15
C THR A 38 0.11 -8.85 -27.46
N ASN A 39 0.03 -8.45 -26.18
CA ASN A 39 -1.18 -8.62 -25.39
C ASN A 39 -2.23 -7.58 -25.80
N TYR A 40 -2.98 -7.88 -26.86
CA TYR A 40 -4.06 -7.03 -27.37
C TYR A 40 -5.12 -6.73 -26.31
N LEU A 41 -5.39 -7.66 -25.38
CA LEU A 41 -6.34 -7.44 -24.30
C LEU A 41 -5.88 -6.30 -23.39
N THR A 42 -4.61 -6.31 -22.97
CA THR A 42 -4.03 -5.23 -22.18
C THR A 42 -4.13 -3.88 -22.90
N ILE A 43 -3.82 -3.84 -24.21
CA ILE A 43 -3.91 -2.62 -25.02
C ILE A 43 -5.35 -2.10 -25.09
N ILE A 44 -6.33 -2.98 -25.31
CA ILE A 44 -7.75 -2.63 -25.35
C ILE A 44 -8.21 -2.07 -23.99
N LEU A 45 -7.85 -2.73 -22.88
CA LEU A 45 -8.22 -2.25 -21.54
C LEU A 45 -7.65 -0.87 -21.23
N TRP A 46 -6.36 -0.63 -21.53
CA TRP A 46 -5.75 0.68 -21.35
C TRP A 46 -6.38 1.76 -22.24
N SER A 47 -6.78 1.39 -23.46
CA SER A 47 -7.46 2.30 -24.39
C SER A 47 -8.85 2.70 -23.87
N ILE A 48 -9.66 1.73 -23.44
CA ILE A 48 -10.99 1.99 -22.83
C ILE A 48 -10.83 2.85 -21.56
N TYR A 49 -9.87 2.51 -20.72
CA TYR A 49 -9.57 3.27 -19.52
C TYR A 49 -9.22 4.73 -19.85
N GLY A 50 -8.29 4.95 -20.79
CA GLY A 50 -7.86 6.27 -21.23
C GLY A 50 -9.00 7.11 -21.83
N ILE A 51 -9.85 6.51 -22.67
CA ILE A 51 -11.03 7.19 -23.23
C ILE A 51 -11.97 7.65 -22.12
N GLY A 52 -12.24 6.78 -21.13
CA GLY A 52 -13.07 7.15 -19.99
C GLY A 52 -12.47 8.31 -19.20
N VAL A 53 -11.19 8.26 -18.86
CA VAL A 53 -10.49 9.36 -18.16
C VAL A 53 -10.58 10.67 -18.96
N LEU A 54 -10.41 10.62 -20.29
CA LEU A 54 -10.55 11.80 -21.15
C LEU A 54 -11.96 12.39 -21.12
N ILE A 55 -12.99 11.55 -21.25
CA ILE A 55 -14.39 12.00 -21.21
C ILE A 55 -14.69 12.64 -19.84
N PHE A 56 -14.51 11.90 -18.75
CA PHE A 56 -14.84 12.40 -17.41
C PHE A 56 -13.96 13.58 -17.00
N GLY A 57 -12.68 13.58 -17.38
CA GLY A 57 -11.76 14.70 -17.18
C GLY A 57 -12.23 15.95 -17.91
N SER A 58 -12.64 15.84 -19.18
CA SER A 58 -13.18 16.97 -19.93
C SER A 58 -14.45 17.56 -19.30
N LEU A 59 -15.34 16.71 -18.78
CA LEU A 59 -16.55 17.15 -18.05
C LEU A 59 -16.18 17.90 -16.76
N PHE A 60 -15.21 17.38 -16.00
CA PHE A 60 -14.70 18.01 -14.79
C PHE A 60 -14.12 19.40 -15.08
N PHE A 61 -13.21 19.52 -16.05
CA PHE A 61 -12.62 20.81 -16.41
C PHE A 61 -13.64 21.79 -16.96
N LYS A 62 -14.60 21.34 -17.78
CA LYS A 62 -15.70 22.19 -18.25
C LYS A 62 -16.49 22.78 -17.08
N ASN A 63 -16.85 21.97 -16.08
CA ASN A 63 -17.58 22.43 -14.91
C ASN A 63 -16.77 23.45 -14.10
N LEU A 64 -15.47 23.19 -13.91
CA LEU A 64 -14.57 24.11 -13.21
C LEU A 64 -14.44 25.45 -13.94
N ILE A 65 -14.22 25.42 -15.26
CA ILE A 65 -14.13 26.61 -16.11
C ILE A 65 -15.43 27.42 -16.04
N GLN A 66 -16.60 26.77 -16.07
CA GLN A 66 -17.89 27.45 -15.95
C GLN A 66 -18.03 28.21 -14.62
N ILE A 67 -17.57 27.64 -13.51
CA ILE A 67 -17.59 28.30 -12.21
C ILE A 67 -16.65 29.50 -12.21
N VAL A 68 -15.42 29.34 -12.71
CA VAL A 68 -14.45 30.44 -12.83
C VAL A 68 -14.97 31.57 -13.70
N PHE A 69 -15.60 31.24 -14.83
CA PHE A 69 -16.25 32.23 -15.70
C PHE A 69 -17.38 32.98 -14.98
N LYS A 70 -18.22 32.29 -14.20
CA LYS A 70 -19.27 32.92 -13.39
C LYS A 70 -18.68 33.89 -12.37
N ILE A 71 -17.60 33.52 -11.69
CA ILE A 71 -16.92 34.38 -10.71
C ILE A 71 -16.35 35.64 -11.40
N ASN A 72 -15.76 35.49 -12.59
CA ASN A 72 -15.08 36.59 -13.28
C ASN A 72 -16.03 37.56 -13.99
N ARG A 73 -17.20 37.09 -14.45
CA ARG A 73 -18.17 37.92 -15.20
C ARG A 73 -19.20 38.64 -14.35
N ASN A 74 -19.36 38.26 -13.08
CA ASN A 74 -20.39 38.84 -12.21
C ASN A 74 -19.79 39.82 -11.18
N THR A 75 -20.63 40.72 -10.66
CA THR A 75 -20.22 41.71 -9.66
C THR A 75 -19.78 41.00 -8.38
N LYS A 76 -18.63 41.41 -7.84
CA LYS A 76 -18.04 40.87 -6.62
C LYS A 76 -18.13 41.90 -5.50
N VAL A 77 -18.74 41.52 -4.38
CA VAL A 77 -18.77 42.32 -3.15
C VAL A 77 -17.95 41.58 -2.09
N LYS A 78 -16.85 42.20 -1.66
CA LYS A 78 -16.01 41.62 -0.61
C LYS A 78 -16.69 41.77 0.75
N SER A 79 -16.79 40.68 1.48
CA SER A 79 -17.08 40.63 2.92
C SER A 79 -15.77 40.39 3.68
N GLN A 80 -15.83 40.37 5.01
CA GLN A 80 -14.66 40.27 5.88
C GLN A 80 -13.81 39.02 5.61
N HIS A 81 -14.44 37.86 5.37
CA HIS A 81 -13.75 36.57 5.16
C HIS A 81 -14.12 35.86 3.85
N PHE A 82 -15.08 36.37 3.10
CA PHE A 82 -15.66 35.73 1.92
C PHE A 82 -16.02 36.77 0.85
N THR A 83 -16.19 36.33 -0.40
CA THR A 83 -16.57 37.18 -1.53
C THR A 83 -17.95 36.79 -2.04
N ASN A 84 -18.89 37.71 -1.96
CA ASN A 84 -20.23 37.51 -2.52
C ASN A 84 -20.20 37.80 -4.02
N VAL A 85 -20.58 36.81 -4.82
CA VAL A 85 -20.72 36.91 -6.28
C VAL A 85 -22.21 37.09 -6.59
N LEU A 86 -22.57 38.28 -7.06
CA LEU A 86 -23.96 38.67 -7.28
C LEU A 86 -24.42 38.31 -8.69
N LEU A 87 -25.37 37.38 -8.78
CA LEU A 87 -25.96 36.86 -10.01
C LEU A 87 -27.29 37.56 -10.29
N GLN A 88 -27.52 37.97 -11.53
CA GLN A 88 -28.79 38.59 -11.94
C GLN A 88 -29.96 37.59 -11.88
N ASN A 89 -29.70 36.36 -12.31
CA ASN A 89 -30.71 35.31 -12.32
C ASN A 89 -31.07 34.88 -10.91
N LEU A 90 -32.30 34.42 -10.75
CA LEU A 90 -32.80 33.91 -9.49
C LEU A 90 -32.20 32.50 -9.30
N VAL A 91 -31.13 32.42 -8.50
CA VAL A 91 -30.32 31.21 -8.22
C VAL A 91 -30.24 30.88 -6.73
N ILE A 92 -30.47 29.61 -6.38
CA ILE A 92 -30.36 29.15 -4.98
C ILE A 92 -28.95 29.53 -4.48
N PRO A 93 -28.84 30.16 -3.30
CA PRO A 93 -27.55 30.40 -2.67
C PRO A 93 -26.71 29.13 -2.66
N HIS A 94 -25.44 29.27 -3.03
CA HIS A 94 -24.50 28.17 -3.01
C HIS A 94 -23.09 28.72 -2.88
N THR A 95 -22.18 27.87 -2.41
CA THR A 95 -20.81 28.27 -2.09
C THR A 95 -19.78 27.43 -2.83
N PHE A 96 -18.74 28.08 -3.34
CA PHE A 96 -17.57 27.45 -3.92
C PHE A 96 -16.29 28.12 -3.43
N PHE A 97 -15.46 27.38 -2.66
CA PHE A 97 -14.34 27.93 -1.91
C PHE A 97 -14.79 29.13 -1.05
N ASN A 98 -14.18 30.30 -1.21
CA ASN A 98 -14.51 31.52 -0.48
C ASN A 98 -15.52 32.39 -1.24
N TYR A 99 -16.12 31.88 -2.32
CA TYR A 99 -17.10 32.59 -3.14
C TYR A 99 -18.51 32.10 -2.81
N ILE A 100 -19.36 33.03 -2.35
CA ILE A 100 -20.77 32.76 -2.06
C ILE A 100 -21.59 33.38 -3.19
N PHE A 101 -22.34 32.56 -3.91
CA PHE A 101 -23.16 32.98 -5.03
C PHE A 101 -24.56 33.32 -4.55
N LEU A 102 -24.97 34.58 -4.75
CA LEU A 102 -26.24 35.11 -4.28
C LEU A 102 -27.01 35.80 -5.41
N ASN A 103 -28.32 35.82 -5.33
CA ASN A 103 -29.12 36.64 -6.23
C ASN A 103 -28.92 38.14 -5.90
N LYS A 104 -28.59 38.94 -6.92
CA LYS A 104 -28.28 40.37 -6.79
C LYS A 104 -29.42 41.16 -6.15
N TYR A 105 -30.63 41.02 -6.68
CA TYR A 105 -31.80 41.76 -6.20
C TYR A 105 -32.13 41.41 -4.75
N LYS A 106 -32.19 40.12 -4.40
CA LYS A 106 -32.49 39.67 -3.04
C LYS A 106 -31.40 40.06 -2.04
N PHE A 107 -30.15 40.12 -2.48
CA PHE A 107 -29.03 40.59 -1.65
C PHE A 107 -29.14 42.09 -1.37
N GLU A 108 -29.34 42.92 -2.39
CA GLU A 108 -29.44 44.38 -2.26
C GLU A 108 -30.68 44.81 -1.44
N THR A 109 -31.78 44.08 -1.57
CA THR A 109 -33.02 44.31 -0.81
C THR A 109 -33.06 43.65 0.56
N LYS A 110 -31.97 42.98 1.00
CA LYS A 110 -31.85 42.26 2.27
C LYS A 110 -32.97 41.22 2.50
N GLN A 111 -33.40 40.57 1.42
CA GLN A 111 -34.43 39.51 1.44
C GLN A 111 -33.86 38.10 1.66
N ILE A 112 -32.54 37.97 1.84
CA ILE A 112 -31.90 36.69 2.13
C ILE A 112 -31.88 36.49 3.65
N PRO A 113 -32.50 35.41 4.18
CA PRO A 113 -32.51 35.14 5.61
C PRO A 113 -31.10 34.94 6.16
N LYS A 114 -30.86 35.35 7.41
CA LYS A 114 -29.54 35.29 8.05
C LYS A 114 -29.07 33.84 8.24
N GLU A 115 -30.01 32.93 8.45
CA GLU A 115 -29.78 31.48 8.58
C GLU A 115 -29.15 30.92 7.29
N VAL A 116 -29.61 31.39 6.13
CA VAL A 116 -29.11 30.95 4.82
C VAL A 116 -27.71 31.51 4.58
N LEU A 117 -27.46 32.78 4.93
CA LEU A 117 -26.12 33.35 4.82
C LEU A 117 -25.13 32.60 5.71
N LEU A 118 -25.47 32.34 6.98
CA LEU A 118 -24.62 31.59 7.89
C LEU A 118 -24.35 30.15 7.40
N HIS A 119 -25.35 29.50 6.80
CA HIS A 119 -25.19 28.17 6.20
C HIS A 119 -24.14 28.20 5.08
N GLU A 120 -24.26 29.14 4.15
CA GLU A 120 -23.31 29.31 3.04
C GLU A 120 -21.91 29.73 3.52
N GLU A 121 -21.83 30.62 4.50
CA GLU A 121 -20.57 31.01 5.14
C GLU A 121 -19.89 29.81 5.81
N THR A 122 -20.66 28.89 6.39
CA THR A 122 -20.11 27.66 6.97
C THR A 122 -19.47 26.77 5.91
N HIS A 123 -20.08 26.65 4.73
CA HIS A 123 -19.49 25.91 3.61
C HIS A 123 -18.14 26.50 3.16
N ALA A 124 -18.04 27.83 3.11
CA ALA A 124 -16.79 28.51 2.79
C ALA A 124 -15.73 28.26 3.88
N THR A 125 -16.13 28.45 5.14
CA THR A 125 -15.24 28.37 6.31
C THR A 125 -14.67 26.96 6.49
N GLN A 126 -15.52 25.93 6.34
CA GLN A 126 -15.10 24.52 6.44
C GLN A 126 -14.48 23.98 5.14
N LYS A 127 -14.43 24.80 4.07
CA LYS A 127 -13.81 24.45 2.78
C LYS A 127 -14.38 23.19 2.13
N HIS A 128 -15.68 22.94 2.28
CA HIS A 128 -16.35 21.76 1.73
C HIS A 128 -16.19 21.58 0.21
N SER A 129 -15.94 22.66 -0.52
CA SER A 129 -15.64 22.58 -1.95
C SER A 129 -14.36 21.79 -2.26
N ILE A 130 -13.37 21.80 -1.36
CA ILE A 130 -12.13 21.02 -1.52
C ILE A 130 -12.45 19.53 -1.52
N ASP A 131 -13.26 19.07 -0.56
CA ASP A 131 -13.66 17.67 -0.44
C ASP A 131 -14.46 17.21 -1.67
N VAL A 132 -15.35 18.07 -2.17
CA VAL A 132 -16.11 17.80 -3.40
C VAL A 132 -15.19 17.75 -4.63
N LEU A 133 -14.21 18.64 -4.75
CA LEU A 133 -13.23 18.59 -5.86
C LEU A 133 -12.36 17.34 -5.77
N PHE A 134 -11.92 16.98 -4.57
CA PHE A 134 -11.12 15.79 -4.34
C PHE A 134 -11.86 14.52 -4.78
N ILE A 135 -13.13 14.34 -4.37
CA ILE A 135 -13.91 13.17 -4.80
C ILE A 135 -14.22 13.21 -6.30
N GLU A 136 -14.37 14.40 -6.91
CA GLU A 136 -14.55 14.52 -8.36
C GLU A 136 -13.29 14.12 -9.14
N ILE A 137 -12.09 14.46 -8.65
CA ILE A 137 -10.83 14.00 -9.25
C ILE A 137 -10.73 12.47 -9.14
N LEU A 138 -11.07 11.89 -7.99
CA LEU A 138 -11.13 10.43 -7.85
C LEU A 138 -12.15 9.81 -8.80
N GLN A 139 -13.31 10.45 -9.00
CA GLN A 139 -14.29 9.99 -9.99
C GLN A 139 -13.78 10.03 -11.42
N VAL A 140 -12.87 10.94 -11.78
CA VAL A 140 -12.25 10.92 -13.11
C VAL A 140 -11.33 9.70 -13.26
N VAL A 141 -10.48 9.44 -12.26
CA VAL A 141 -9.53 8.32 -12.26
C VAL A 141 -10.24 6.97 -12.19
N PHE A 142 -11.31 6.87 -11.42
CA PHE A 142 -12.10 5.66 -11.18
C PHE A 142 -13.52 5.82 -11.72
N TRP A 143 -13.67 6.36 -12.93
CA TRP A 143 -14.96 6.69 -13.54
C TRP A 143 -15.92 5.51 -13.65
N PHE A 144 -15.37 4.31 -13.79
CA PHE A 144 -16.10 3.05 -13.88
C PHE A 144 -16.59 2.54 -12.52
N ASN A 145 -16.13 3.11 -11.40
CA ASN A 145 -16.47 2.63 -10.06
C ASN A 145 -17.77 3.30 -9.54
N PRO A 146 -18.91 2.58 -9.49
CA PRO A 146 -20.18 3.14 -9.04
C PRO A 146 -20.15 3.57 -7.56
N LEU A 147 -19.29 2.97 -6.72
CA LEU A 147 -19.20 3.30 -5.29
C LEU A 147 -18.80 4.75 -5.05
N LEU A 148 -17.96 5.34 -5.92
CA LEU A 148 -17.57 6.74 -5.78
C LEU A 148 -18.73 7.71 -5.98
N TYR A 149 -19.77 7.32 -6.73
CA TYR A 149 -20.95 8.16 -6.93
C TYR A 149 -21.81 8.21 -5.66
N PHE A 150 -21.94 7.09 -4.95
CA PHE A 150 -22.59 7.03 -3.64
C PHE A 150 -21.80 7.80 -2.59
N ILE A 151 -20.48 7.58 -2.52
CA ILE A 151 -19.59 8.29 -1.59
C ILE A 151 -19.68 9.80 -1.80
N LYS A 152 -19.64 10.28 -3.04
CA LYS A 152 -19.82 11.72 -3.34
C LYS A 152 -21.15 12.27 -2.83
N LYS A 153 -22.25 11.50 -2.99
CA LYS A 153 -23.57 11.90 -2.49
C LYS A 153 -23.58 11.99 -0.96
N ASP A 154 -22.95 11.03 -0.29
CA ASP A 154 -22.91 10.99 1.17
C ASP A 154 -21.98 12.07 1.76
N ILE A 155 -20.85 12.36 1.12
CA ILE A 155 -19.97 13.49 1.47
C ILE A 155 -20.76 14.80 1.39
N LYS A 156 -21.45 15.05 0.28
CA LYS A 156 -22.27 16.27 0.11
C LYS A 156 -23.34 16.36 1.19
N LEU A 157 -24.06 15.26 1.45
CA LEU A 157 -25.09 15.24 2.48
C LEU A 157 -24.52 15.49 3.89
N ASN A 158 -23.32 14.96 4.18
CA ASN A 158 -22.64 15.23 5.44
C ASN A 158 -22.26 16.72 5.58
N HIS A 159 -21.81 17.36 4.50
CA HIS A 159 -21.54 18.81 4.50
C HIS A 159 -22.79 19.64 4.78
N GLU A 160 -23.93 19.24 4.22
CA GLU A 160 -25.23 19.88 4.54
C GLU A 160 -25.52 19.76 6.04
N PHE A 161 -25.31 18.58 6.64
CA PHE A 161 -25.53 18.38 8.08
C PHE A 161 -24.60 19.23 8.95
N LEU A 162 -23.32 19.37 8.57
CA LEU A 162 -22.36 20.21 9.29
C LEU A 162 -22.74 21.70 9.21
N ALA A 163 -23.18 22.15 8.03
CA ALA A 163 -23.66 23.52 7.86
C ALA A 163 -24.97 23.78 8.61
N ASP A 164 -25.91 22.85 8.56
CA ASP A 164 -27.16 22.90 9.34
C ASP A 164 -26.87 22.96 10.84
N GLN A 165 -25.94 22.13 11.31
CA GLN A 165 -25.53 22.12 12.71
C GLN A 165 -24.90 23.45 13.13
N ALA A 166 -24.08 24.07 12.27
CA ALA A 166 -23.52 25.39 12.56
C ALA A 166 -24.60 26.47 12.71
N VAL A 167 -25.65 26.44 11.89
CA VAL A 167 -26.80 27.35 12.04
C VAL A 167 -27.50 27.13 13.39
N LEU A 168 -27.83 25.88 13.73
CA LEU A 168 -28.51 25.58 15.00
C LEU A 168 -27.64 25.92 16.22
N ASN A 169 -26.34 25.69 16.16
CA ASN A 169 -25.40 26.04 17.23
C ASN A 169 -25.25 27.56 17.44
N ASN A 170 -25.58 28.37 16.43
CA ASN A 170 -25.63 29.84 16.55
C ASN A 170 -26.96 30.35 17.14
N GLY A 171 -27.84 29.46 17.62
CA GLY A 171 -29.05 29.83 18.36
C GLY A 171 -30.28 30.14 17.51
N PHE A 172 -30.26 29.82 16.22
CA PHE A 172 -31.43 29.97 15.36
C PHE A 172 -32.49 28.90 15.66
N ASP A 173 -33.77 29.27 15.54
CA ASP A 173 -34.88 28.35 15.77
C ASP A 173 -34.94 27.25 14.68
N THR A 174 -35.00 26.00 15.13
CA THR A 174 -35.00 24.82 14.24
C THR A 174 -36.21 24.83 13.30
N SER A 175 -37.40 25.20 13.77
CA SER A 175 -38.63 25.16 12.98
C SER A 175 -38.65 26.27 11.92
N ALA A 176 -38.28 27.49 12.28
CA ALA A 176 -38.11 28.60 11.35
C ALA A 176 -37.07 28.29 10.28
N TYR A 177 -35.95 27.67 10.66
CA TYR A 177 -34.93 27.27 9.72
C TYR A 177 -35.40 26.17 8.75
N GLN A 178 -36.10 25.14 9.24
CA GLN A 178 -36.68 24.10 8.39
C GLN A 178 -37.66 24.67 7.35
N ASN A 179 -38.50 25.63 7.74
CA ASN A 179 -39.40 26.32 6.82
C ASN A 179 -38.64 27.11 5.76
N THR A 180 -37.55 27.77 6.17
CA THR A 180 -36.65 28.46 5.24
C THR A 180 -36.05 27.48 4.23
N LEU A 181 -35.50 26.36 4.68
CA LEU A 181 -34.94 25.34 3.79
C LEU A 181 -35.95 24.75 2.82
N LEU A 182 -37.20 24.53 3.25
CA LEU A 182 -38.29 24.12 2.36
C LEU A 182 -38.57 25.18 1.29
N ALA A 183 -38.68 26.46 1.68
CA ALA A 183 -38.93 27.55 0.75
C ALA A 183 -37.82 27.68 -0.32
N PHE A 184 -36.56 27.45 0.05
CA PHE A 184 -35.43 27.44 -0.89
C PHE A 184 -35.33 26.16 -1.74
N SER A 185 -35.99 25.07 -1.32
CA SER A 185 -36.03 23.80 -2.05
C SER A 185 -37.20 23.70 -3.04
N SER A 186 -38.19 24.58 -2.93
CA SER A 186 -39.38 24.58 -3.77
C SER A 186 -39.08 25.01 -5.22
N PRO A 187 -39.50 24.25 -6.25
CA PRO A 187 -39.22 24.53 -7.66
C PRO A 187 -39.67 25.93 -8.11
N ASP A 188 -40.83 26.38 -7.65
CA ASP A 188 -41.44 27.66 -8.03
C ASP A 188 -40.69 28.87 -7.49
N SER A 189 -39.86 28.68 -6.46
CA SER A 189 -39.20 29.76 -5.75
C SER A 189 -37.83 30.11 -6.33
N TYR A 190 -37.21 29.24 -7.14
CA TYR A 190 -35.80 29.43 -7.50
C TYR A 190 -35.24 28.87 -8.83
N ARG A 191 -36.04 28.41 -9.81
CA ARG A 191 -35.46 27.92 -11.10
C ARG A 191 -36.20 28.34 -12.38
N ASP A 192 -35.37 28.74 -13.35
CA ASP A 192 -35.65 28.99 -14.78
C ASP A 192 -35.52 27.71 -15.64
N VAL A 193 -35.73 26.52 -15.07
CA VAL A 193 -35.54 25.25 -15.77
C VAL A 193 -36.64 24.27 -15.36
N LYS A 194 -37.38 23.72 -16.36
CA LYS A 194 -38.34 22.64 -16.20
C LYS A 194 -37.70 21.47 -15.42
N THR A 195 -38.03 21.32 -14.14
CA THR A 195 -37.56 20.19 -13.33
C THR A 195 -38.44 18.98 -13.58
N HIS A 196 -37.84 17.89 -14.06
CA HIS A 196 -38.51 16.60 -14.21
C HIS A 196 -38.86 16.00 -12.83
N GLN A 197 -39.97 15.25 -12.74
CA GLN A 197 -40.51 14.67 -11.50
C GLN A 197 -39.48 13.85 -10.68
N LEU A 198 -38.51 13.21 -11.35
CA LEU A 198 -37.43 12.47 -10.70
C LEU A 198 -36.49 13.36 -9.87
N ALA A 199 -36.25 14.60 -10.29
CA ALA A 199 -35.42 15.55 -9.55
C ALA A 199 -36.09 15.97 -8.23
N ASN A 200 -37.43 16.07 -8.22
CA ASN A 200 -38.20 16.44 -7.03
C ASN A 200 -38.15 15.35 -5.95
N ALA A 201 -38.24 14.08 -6.33
CA ALA A 201 -38.14 12.96 -5.39
C ALA A 201 -36.75 12.88 -4.71
N ILE A 202 -35.68 13.16 -5.46
CA ILE A 202 -34.30 13.19 -4.93
C ILE A 202 -34.15 14.33 -3.91
N ASN A 203 -34.65 15.53 -4.23
CA ASN A 203 -34.61 16.68 -3.32
C ASN A 203 -35.40 16.43 -2.04
N TYR A 204 -36.59 15.81 -2.14
CA TYR A 204 -37.39 15.42 -0.98
C TYR A 204 -36.64 14.44 -0.05
N SER A 205 -35.94 13.45 -0.61
CA SER A 205 -35.15 12.51 0.18
C SER A 205 -34.01 13.21 0.95
N LEU A 206 -33.32 14.15 0.30
CA LEU A 206 -32.22 14.90 0.92
C LEU A 206 -32.72 15.81 2.05
N ILE A 207 -33.76 16.61 1.81
CA ILE A 207 -34.31 17.52 2.83
C ILE A 207 -34.87 16.74 4.04
N LYS A 208 -35.53 15.60 3.79
CA LYS A 208 -36.02 14.72 4.87
C LYS A 208 -34.87 14.23 5.75
N LYS A 209 -33.73 13.87 5.17
CA LYS A 209 -32.55 13.44 5.94
C LYS A 209 -31.98 14.58 6.79
N ARG A 210 -31.86 15.79 6.22
CA ARG A 210 -31.44 17.00 6.96
C ARG A 210 -32.34 17.24 8.17
N PHE A 211 -33.65 17.18 7.99
CA PHE A 211 -34.61 17.39 9.09
C PHE A 211 -34.57 16.30 10.13
N THR A 212 -34.32 15.06 9.70
CA THR A 212 -34.14 13.94 10.63
C THR A 212 -32.93 14.22 11.51
N VAL A 213 -31.78 14.58 10.93
CA VAL A 213 -30.55 14.88 11.68
C VAL A 213 -30.73 16.04 12.65
N MET A 214 -31.39 17.13 12.23
CA MET A 214 -31.68 18.28 13.10
C MET A 214 -32.55 17.93 14.32
N LYS A 215 -33.41 16.91 14.21
CA LYS A 215 -34.30 16.45 15.29
C LYS A 215 -33.65 15.37 16.16
N THR A 216 -32.67 14.64 15.64
CA THR A 216 -32.06 13.52 16.35
C THR A 216 -30.95 14.00 17.27
N GLN A 217 -31.02 13.60 18.54
CA GLN A 217 -29.90 13.73 19.47
C GLN A 217 -29.13 12.42 19.52
N THR A 218 -27.84 12.46 19.16
CA THR A 218 -26.99 11.26 19.21
C THR A 218 -26.27 11.16 20.55
N SER A 219 -26.39 10.01 21.21
CA SER A 219 -25.70 9.78 22.48
C SER A 219 -24.21 9.53 22.27
N LYS A 220 -23.37 10.19 23.08
CA LYS A 220 -21.90 10.02 23.08
C LYS A 220 -21.48 8.55 23.26
N LYS A 221 -22.21 7.79 24.08
CA LYS A 221 -21.96 6.35 24.30
C LYS A 221 -22.15 5.53 23.02
N GLY A 222 -23.17 5.84 22.23
CA GLY A 222 -23.45 5.14 20.97
C GLY A 222 -22.39 5.40 19.90
N ILE A 223 -21.83 6.60 19.86
CA ILE A 223 -20.71 6.94 18.96
C ILE A 223 -19.47 6.12 19.35
N TRP A 224 -19.13 6.07 20.64
CA TRP A 224 -17.96 5.33 21.11
C TRP A 224 -18.08 3.83 20.85
N LEU A 225 -19.25 3.23 21.11
CA LEU A 225 -19.48 1.80 20.87
C LEU A 225 -19.37 1.44 19.38
N ARG A 226 -19.93 2.26 18.48
CA ARG A 226 -19.78 2.06 17.03
C ARG A 226 -18.33 2.20 16.58
N SER A 227 -17.60 3.16 17.16
CA SER A 227 -16.18 3.34 16.87
C SER A 227 -15.34 2.17 17.34
N LEU A 228 -15.67 1.57 18.50
CA LEU A 228 -15.00 0.38 19.00
C LEU A 228 -15.22 -0.82 18.07
N LEU A 229 -16.42 -0.94 17.49
CA LEU A 229 -16.79 -2.02 16.57
C LEU A 229 -16.07 -1.94 15.21
N LEU A 230 -15.48 -0.80 14.86
CA LEU A 230 -14.64 -0.65 13.67
C LEU A 230 -13.27 -1.32 13.80
N LEU A 231 -12.75 -1.48 15.03
CA LEU A 231 -11.45 -2.12 15.26
C LEU A 231 -11.40 -3.59 14.79
N PRO A 232 -12.34 -4.48 15.17
CA PRO A 232 -12.31 -5.87 14.69
C PRO A 232 -12.50 -5.96 13.18
N LEU A 233 -13.35 -5.10 12.60
CA LEU A 233 -13.52 -5.05 11.14
C LEU A 233 -12.22 -4.67 10.42
N LEU A 234 -11.48 -3.70 10.95
CA LEU A 234 -10.19 -3.29 10.41
C LEU A 234 -9.14 -4.41 10.55
N ALA A 235 -9.12 -5.12 11.69
CA ALA A 235 -8.23 -6.25 11.91
C ALA A 235 -8.48 -7.38 10.89
N ILE A 236 -9.74 -7.74 10.65
CA ILE A 236 -10.12 -8.73 9.63
C ILE A 236 -9.70 -8.28 8.24
N LEU A 237 -9.91 -7.00 7.89
CA LEU A 237 -9.50 -6.46 6.60
C LEU A 237 -7.97 -6.54 6.41
N LEU A 238 -7.19 -6.12 7.41
CA LEU A 238 -5.74 -6.19 7.38
C LEU A 238 -5.24 -7.64 7.27
N PHE A 239 -5.86 -8.57 8.00
CA PHE A 239 -5.54 -9.98 7.92
C PHE A 239 -5.87 -10.57 6.54
N SER A 240 -7.00 -10.17 5.94
CA SER A 240 -7.43 -10.64 4.62
C SER A 240 -6.46 -10.21 3.49
N PHE A 241 -5.81 -9.05 3.62
CA PHE A 241 -4.78 -8.60 2.68
C PHE A 241 -3.35 -9.06 3.03
N SER A 242 -3.18 -9.83 4.11
CA SER A 242 -1.87 -10.37 4.49
C SER A 242 -1.46 -11.48 3.53
N THR A 243 -0.56 -11.16 2.60
CA THR A 243 -0.01 -12.15 1.65
C THR A 243 1.16 -12.90 2.27
N LYS A 244 1.15 -14.24 2.20
CA LYS A 244 2.29 -15.09 2.56
C LYS A 244 3.16 -15.31 1.34
N VAL A 245 4.32 -14.66 1.28
CA VAL A 245 5.34 -14.95 0.26
C VAL A 245 6.33 -15.96 0.86
N ILE A 246 6.28 -17.19 0.38
CA ILE A 246 7.29 -18.20 0.69
C ILE A 246 8.44 -17.97 -0.29
N VAL A 247 9.51 -17.32 0.16
CA VAL A 247 10.75 -17.27 -0.61
C VAL A 247 11.46 -18.59 -0.38
N LEU A 248 11.30 -19.52 -1.33
CA LEU A 248 12.24 -20.63 -1.45
C LEU A 248 13.56 -19.99 -1.89
N GLU A 249 14.58 -20.01 -1.04
CA GLU A 249 15.93 -19.90 -1.56
C GLU A 249 16.10 -21.05 -2.55
N GLU A 250 16.11 -20.73 -3.84
CA GLU A 250 16.75 -21.60 -4.80
C GLU A 250 18.19 -21.68 -4.32
N LYS A 251 18.53 -22.76 -3.61
CA LYS A 251 19.90 -23.25 -3.61
C LYS A 251 20.20 -23.43 -5.08
N THR A 252 20.93 -22.46 -5.64
CA THR A 252 21.46 -22.48 -7.00
C THR A 252 21.90 -23.91 -7.23
N ASN A 253 21.21 -24.57 -8.16
CA ASN A 253 21.40 -25.98 -8.40
C ASN A 253 22.89 -26.20 -8.63
N ILE A 254 23.57 -26.84 -7.67
CA ILE A 254 24.90 -27.44 -7.82
C ILE A 254 24.76 -28.69 -8.72
N ALA A 255 24.06 -28.52 -9.85
CA ALA A 255 23.86 -29.50 -10.90
C ALA A 255 24.71 -29.15 -12.11
N GLU A 256 25.05 -27.87 -12.35
CA GLU A 256 26.06 -27.49 -13.34
C GLU A 256 27.50 -27.77 -12.87
N GLN A 257 27.72 -27.99 -11.57
CA GLN A 257 29.00 -28.45 -11.04
C GLN A 257 29.14 -29.99 -10.97
N LYS A 258 28.11 -30.74 -11.38
CA LYS A 258 28.16 -32.22 -11.38
C LYS A 258 28.62 -32.82 -12.72
N LEU A 259 29.13 -32.01 -13.64
CA LEU A 259 29.87 -32.46 -14.83
C LEU A 259 31.40 -32.33 -14.73
N THR A 260 31.94 -31.87 -13.60
CA THR A 260 33.40 -31.80 -13.35
C THR A 260 33.91 -32.82 -12.35
N SER A 261 33.15 -33.89 -12.07
CA SER A 261 33.64 -35.05 -11.29
C SER A 261 34.29 -36.14 -12.14
N ILE A 262 34.87 -35.79 -13.30
CA ILE A 262 35.67 -36.70 -14.11
C ILE A 262 37.00 -36.00 -14.45
N GLN A 263 38.05 -36.42 -13.74
CA GLN A 263 39.46 -36.42 -14.18
C GLN A 263 40.26 -35.11 -14.19
N ASP A 264 40.62 -34.59 -13.01
CA ASP A 264 41.83 -33.76 -12.90
C ASP A 264 43.01 -34.60 -12.39
N LYS A 265 43.78 -35.16 -13.33
CA LYS A 265 45.16 -35.56 -13.04
C LYS A 265 45.91 -34.28 -12.64
N VAL A 266 46.58 -34.28 -11.49
CA VAL A 266 47.47 -33.18 -11.09
C VAL A 266 48.45 -32.89 -12.23
N SER A 267 48.58 -31.63 -12.64
CA SER A 267 49.42 -31.23 -13.76
C SER A 267 50.89 -31.59 -13.49
N ALA A 268 51.67 -31.95 -14.52
CA ALA A 268 53.09 -32.27 -14.39
C ALA A 268 53.88 -31.16 -13.66
N LYS A 269 53.49 -29.89 -13.82
CA LYS A 269 54.09 -28.75 -13.12
C LYS A 269 53.87 -28.78 -11.61
N GLN A 270 52.68 -29.21 -11.17
CA GLN A 270 52.32 -29.31 -9.76
C GLN A 270 53.01 -30.53 -9.10
N ILE A 271 53.24 -31.61 -9.85
CA ILE A 271 54.05 -32.74 -9.38
C ILE A 271 55.52 -32.33 -9.22
N ALA A 272 56.06 -31.57 -10.16
CA ALA A 272 57.42 -31.03 -10.05
C ALA A 272 57.57 -30.08 -8.84
N GLU A 273 56.57 -29.23 -8.60
CA GLU A 273 56.50 -28.36 -7.41
C GLU A 273 56.50 -29.20 -6.12
N TYR A 274 55.66 -30.24 -6.06
CA TYR A 274 55.60 -31.16 -4.93
C TYR A 274 56.94 -31.89 -4.72
N ASN A 275 57.54 -32.48 -5.76
CA ASN A 275 58.80 -33.20 -5.65
C ASN A 275 59.93 -32.29 -5.16
N THR A 276 59.98 -31.05 -5.64
CA THR A 276 60.98 -30.06 -5.19
C THR A 276 60.84 -29.76 -3.71
N LEU A 277 59.60 -29.57 -3.23
CA LEU A 277 59.33 -29.30 -1.82
C LEU A 277 59.56 -30.53 -0.94
N ALA A 278 59.11 -31.70 -1.37
CA ALA A 278 59.27 -32.96 -0.64
C ALA A 278 60.75 -33.30 -0.48
N LYS A 279 61.52 -33.24 -1.58
CA LYS A 279 62.97 -33.47 -1.55
C LYS A 279 63.70 -32.52 -0.61
N LYS A 280 63.37 -31.22 -0.65
CA LYS A 280 63.97 -30.22 0.25
C LYS A 280 63.84 -30.59 1.74
N TYR A 281 62.71 -31.17 2.15
CA TYR A 281 62.49 -31.57 3.54
C TYR A 281 63.02 -32.97 3.85
N ASN A 282 62.99 -33.89 2.89
CA ASN A 282 63.58 -35.23 3.04
C ASN A 282 65.12 -35.18 3.18
N ASP A 283 65.77 -34.20 2.56
CA ASP A 283 67.23 -34.02 2.62
C ASP A 283 67.69 -33.28 3.89
N MET A 284 66.77 -32.80 4.74
CA MET A 284 67.11 -32.11 6.00
C MET A 284 67.25 -33.11 7.16
N PRO A 285 68.24 -32.92 8.07
CA PRO A 285 68.31 -33.70 9.30
C PRO A 285 67.10 -33.40 10.19
N GLU A 286 66.53 -34.46 10.79
CA GLU A 286 65.28 -34.40 11.56
C GLU A 286 65.35 -33.45 12.76
N ASP A 287 66.52 -33.36 13.40
CA ASP A 287 66.76 -32.55 14.61
C ASP A 287 66.77 -31.02 14.35
N ASP A 288 67.08 -30.59 13.12
CA ASP A 288 67.19 -29.17 12.74
C ASP A 288 66.10 -28.72 11.73
N MET A 289 65.07 -29.54 11.51
CA MET A 289 64.10 -29.29 10.45
C MET A 289 63.10 -28.17 10.81
N ILE A 290 63.27 -26.99 10.20
CA ILE A 290 62.34 -25.86 10.32
C ILE A 290 61.35 -25.84 9.14
N ILE A 291 60.10 -26.22 9.39
CA ILE A 291 59.05 -26.30 8.36
C ILE A 291 58.21 -25.02 8.35
N ARG A 292 58.09 -24.38 7.18
CA ARG A 292 57.17 -23.25 7.01
C ARG A 292 55.74 -23.77 6.89
N LYS A 293 54.82 -23.21 7.69
CA LYS A 293 53.38 -23.61 7.68
C LYS A 293 52.73 -23.55 6.29
N LYS A 294 53.16 -22.61 5.44
CA LYS A 294 52.70 -22.47 4.04
C LYS A 294 53.13 -23.68 3.18
N ASP A 295 54.37 -24.11 3.33
CA ASP A 295 54.95 -25.21 2.54
C ASP A 295 54.31 -26.54 2.97
N LEU A 296 54.08 -26.73 4.28
CA LEU A 296 53.33 -27.88 4.81
C LEU A 296 51.88 -27.94 4.26
N LYS A 297 51.17 -26.81 4.25
CA LYS A 297 49.80 -26.74 3.70
C LYS A 297 49.81 -27.04 2.20
N ARG A 298 50.82 -26.56 1.47
CA ARG A 298 50.97 -26.80 0.04
C ARG A 298 51.29 -28.26 -0.27
N LEU A 299 52.22 -28.88 0.47
CA LEU A 299 52.55 -30.31 0.36
C LEU A 299 51.33 -31.20 0.60
N LYS A 300 50.59 -30.98 1.70
CA LYS A 300 49.36 -31.74 2.00
C LYS A 300 48.29 -31.56 0.92
N SER A 301 48.14 -30.35 0.41
CA SER A 301 47.17 -30.05 -0.65
C SER A 301 47.53 -30.75 -1.96
N LEU A 302 48.78 -30.65 -2.42
CA LEU A 302 49.22 -31.29 -3.66
C LEU A 302 49.17 -32.81 -3.54
N TYR A 303 49.64 -33.38 -2.42
CA TYR A 303 49.58 -34.81 -2.17
C TYR A 303 48.13 -35.32 -2.07
N GLY A 304 47.21 -34.55 -1.50
CA GLY A 304 45.78 -34.91 -1.44
C GLY A 304 45.11 -34.99 -2.82
N LEU A 305 45.58 -34.19 -3.78
CA LEU A 305 45.05 -34.14 -5.14
C LEU A 305 45.65 -35.20 -6.08
N MET A 306 46.83 -35.75 -5.77
CA MET A 306 47.51 -36.75 -6.61
C MET A 306 46.78 -38.10 -6.63
N SER A 307 46.73 -38.73 -7.81
CA SER A 307 46.27 -40.11 -7.94
C SER A 307 47.23 -41.11 -7.30
N SER A 308 46.78 -42.34 -7.03
CA SER A 308 47.62 -43.40 -6.46
C SER A 308 48.86 -43.70 -7.32
N GLU A 309 48.74 -43.60 -8.64
CA GLU A 309 49.85 -43.80 -9.58
C GLU A 309 50.86 -42.63 -9.53
N GLN A 310 50.36 -41.38 -9.44
CA GLN A 310 51.22 -40.20 -9.31
C GLN A 310 52.00 -40.20 -7.99
N LYS A 311 51.38 -40.64 -6.89
CA LYS A 311 52.05 -40.80 -5.59
C LYS A 311 53.17 -41.83 -5.62
N LYS A 312 52.97 -42.93 -6.36
CA LYS A 312 53.99 -43.99 -6.50
C LYS A 312 55.23 -43.51 -7.25
N ASN A 313 55.06 -42.57 -8.19
CA ASN A 313 56.13 -42.04 -9.03
C ASN A 313 56.70 -40.68 -8.53
N ALA A 314 56.17 -40.14 -7.44
CA ALA A 314 56.60 -38.88 -6.84
C ALA A 314 57.54 -39.12 -5.65
N GLU A 315 58.20 -38.06 -5.18
CA GLU A 315 59.00 -38.11 -3.95
C GLU A 315 58.13 -38.50 -2.74
N PRO A 316 58.63 -39.34 -1.82
CA PRO A 316 57.87 -39.74 -0.65
C PRO A 316 57.52 -38.53 0.21
N PHE A 317 56.34 -38.56 0.82
CA PHE A 317 55.89 -37.48 1.68
C PHE A 317 56.82 -37.35 2.90
N PRO A 318 57.34 -36.15 3.22
CA PRO A 318 58.32 -36.01 4.30
C PRO A 318 57.78 -36.40 5.67
N ASN A 319 58.62 -37.07 6.46
CA ASN A 319 58.33 -37.37 7.86
C ASN A 319 58.64 -36.13 8.71
N PHE A 320 57.61 -35.52 9.29
CA PHE A 320 57.77 -34.29 10.08
C PHE A 320 57.82 -34.62 11.57
N PRO A 321 58.76 -34.02 12.36
CA PRO A 321 58.83 -34.25 13.78
C PRO A 321 57.56 -33.73 14.48
N PRO A 322 57.19 -34.32 15.63
CA PRO A 322 56.03 -33.88 16.39
C PRO A 322 56.18 -32.41 16.81
N PRO A 323 55.10 -31.62 16.81
CA PRO A 323 55.17 -30.22 17.21
C PRO A 323 55.64 -30.10 18.68
N PRO A 324 56.44 -29.08 19.02
CA PRO A 324 56.86 -28.85 20.41
C PRO A 324 55.63 -28.62 21.31
N PRO A 325 55.67 -29.06 22.58
CA PRO A 325 54.52 -28.98 23.49
C PRO A 325 54.07 -27.52 23.69
N THR A 326 52.77 -27.27 23.48
CA THR A 326 52.14 -25.96 23.63
C THR A 326 52.11 -25.54 25.10
N VAL A 327 52.69 -24.38 25.45
CA VAL A 327 52.52 -23.76 26.77
C VAL A 327 51.08 -23.22 26.85
N VAL A 328 50.27 -23.75 27.77
CA VAL A 328 48.87 -23.36 27.97
C VAL A 328 48.80 -22.29 29.07
N GLU A 329 48.35 -21.09 28.74
CA GLU A 329 48.05 -20.00 29.68
C GLU A 329 46.55 -20.07 30.07
N VAL A 330 46.26 -20.22 31.37
CA VAL A 330 44.92 -20.47 31.91
C VAL A 330 44.24 -19.13 32.26
N VAL A 331 43.04 -18.88 31.75
CA VAL A 331 42.12 -17.84 32.25
C VAL A 331 40.75 -18.46 32.56
N GLU A 332 40.32 -18.27 33.80
CA GLU A 332 39.13 -18.83 34.45
C GLU A 332 37.84 -18.06 34.09
N ILE A 333 36.72 -18.76 33.85
CA ILE A 333 35.38 -18.16 33.69
C ILE A 333 34.35 -18.95 34.54
N LYS A 334 33.56 -18.23 35.36
CA LYS A 334 32.44 -18.75 36.18
C LYS A 334 31.08 -18.70 35.46
N SER A 335 30.23 -19.67 35.81
CA SER A 335 28.85 -19.98 35.36
C SER A 335 27.77 -18.96 35.79
N PRO A 336 26.60 -18.92 35.12
CA PRO A 336 25.34 -19.12 35.87
C PRO A 336 24.23 -19.95 35.17
N GLU A 337 23.27 -20.37 36.01
CA GLU A 337 22.11 -21.26 35.83
C GLU A 337 20.85 -20.69 35.12
N ALA A 338 20.09 -21.65 34.55
CA ALA A 338 18.62 -21.85 34.47
C ALA A 338 17.66 -20.78 33.89
N VAL A 339 16.89 -21.19 32.85
CA VAL A 339 15.63 -20.55 32.41
C VAL A 339 14.51 -21.59 32.26
N LYS A 340 13.31 -21.13 32.66
CA LYS A 340 12.04 -21.81 32.95
C LYS A 340 11.19 -22.04 31.69
N VAL A 341 10.37 -23.10 31.71
CA VAL A 341 9.37 -23.51 30.72
C VAL A 341 8.18 -22.54 30.64
N ILE A 342 7.68 -22.25 29.42
CA ILE A 342 6.31 -21.74 29.17
C ILE A 342 5.69 -22.50 27.98
N GLU A 343 4.44 -22.86 28.21
CA GLU A 343 3.45 -23.69 27.53
C GLU A 343 3.12 -23.24 26.09
N VAL A 344 3.04 -24.18 25.14
CA VAL A 344 2.60 -23.94 23.75
C VAL A 344 1.12 -24.30 23.64
N ILE A 345 0.29 -23.30 23.35
CA ILE A 345 -1.12 -23.49 22.98
C ILE A 345 -1.18 -23.92 21.52
N GLU A 346 -1.62 -25.15 21.29
CA GLU A 346 -1.81 -25.77 19.98
C GLU A 346 -3.11 -25.25 19.35
N ILE A 347 -3.03 -24.62 18.17
CA ILE A 347 -4.20 -24.24 17.37
C ILE A 347 -4.19 -25.11 16.11
N LEU A 348 -5.12 -26.07 16.09
CA LEU A 348 -5.35 -27.01 14.98
C LEU A 348 -5.74 -26.27 13.68
N PRO A 349 -5.29 -26.75 12.50
CA PRO A 349 -5.74 -26.21 11.22
C PRO A 349 -7.15 -26.70 10.89
N THR A 350 -8.05 -25.75 10.67
CA THR A 350 -9.45 -25.99 10.29
C THR A 350 -9.55 -26.57 8.88
N ALA A 351 -10.38 -27.61 8.78
CA ALA A 351 -10.65 -28.40 7.58
C ALA A 351 -11.16 -27.57 6.38
N ILE A 352 -10.65 -27.95 5.21
CA ILE A 352 -11.10 -27.51 3.89
C ILE A 352 -12.48 -28.16 3.62
N LEU A 353 -13.53 -27.34 3.53
CA LEU A 353 -14.80 -27.75 2.94
C LEU A 353 -14.78 -27.42 1.45
N VAL A 354 -14.65 -28.49 0.66
CA VAL A 354 -14.95 -28.55 -0.76
C VAL A 354 -16.46 -28.37 -0.94
N PHE A 355 -16.89 -27.44 -1.77
CA PHE A 355 -18.23 -27.45 -2.34
C PHE A 355 -18.11 -27.81 -3.82
N SER A 356 -18.72 -28.96 -4.15
CA SER A 356 -19.24 -29.29 -5.48
C SER A 356 -20.43 -28.42 -5.86
#